data_AF-A0A842V0B8-F1
#
_entry.id   AF-A0A842V0B8-F1
#
_cell.length_a   1.000
_cell.length_b   1.000
_cell.length_c   1.000
_cell.angle_alpha   90.00
_cell.angle_beta   90.00
_cell.angle_gamma   90.00
#
_symmetry.space_group_name_H-M   'P 1'
#
loop_
_entity.id
_entity.type
_entity.pdbx_description
1 polymer ?
#
loop_
_entity_poly.entity_id
_entity_poly.type
_entity_poly.pdbx_seq_one_letter_code
_entity_poly.pdbx_strand_id
1 'polypeptide(L)'
;MASNAYNLERFIEILDSWGLTDVMLPFLLIFTIVFAVLQKTNILGTGRKNYNMVISLVLALLVVIPHVLGVLPEGRDPVNIINQSILSIAVILVAVVMLLLIIGIFGGESKWTGALTGWVTIAA
;
A
#
# COMPACT_ATOMS: atom_id res chain seq x y z
N MET A 1 8.10 -17.67 31.13
CA MET A 1 8.18 -17.05 29.79
C MET A 1 7.25 -15.84 29.60
N ALA A 2 6.61 -15.31 30.65
CA ALA A 2 5.74 -14.12 30.54
C ALA A 2 6.44 -12.77 30.75
N SER A 3 7.65 -12.75 31.34
CA SER A 3 8.36 -11.49 31.68
C SER A 3 8.73 -10.64 30.47
N ASN A 4 9.04 -11.26 29.33
CA ASN A 4 9.52 -10.54 28.15
C ASN A 4 8.38 -9.86 27.37
N ALA A 5 7.17 -10.43 27.42
CA ALA A 5 5.99 -9.85 26.77
C ALA A 5 5.61 -8.51 27.41
N TYR A 6 5.56 -8.45 28.75
CA TYR A 6 5.32 -7.21 29.49
C TYR A 6 6.39 -6.13 29.22
N ASN A 7 7.64 -6.53 28.97
CA ASN A 7 8.71 -5.59 28.65
C ASN A 7 8.57 -4.98 27.25
N LEU A 8 8.13 -5.77 26.26
CA LEU A 8 7.94 -5.30 24.90
C LEU A 8 6.68 -4.44 24.77
N GLU A 9 5.57 -4.87 25.37
CA GLU A 9 4.32 -4.10 25.42
C GLU A 9 4.56 -2.71 26.00
N ARG A 10 5.17 -2.64 27.18
CA ARG A 10 5.50 -1.37 27.83
C ARG A 10 6.47 -0.52 27.01
N PHE A 11 7.42 -1.13 26.32
CA PHE A 11 8.33 -0.41 25.43
C PHE A 11 7.57 0.21 24.24
N ILE A 12 6.65 -0.54 23.64
CA ILE A 12 5.80 -0.05 22.55
C ILE A 12 4.89 1.07 23.04
N GLU A 13 4.25 0.94 24.21
CA GLU A 13 3.43 1.99 24.82
C GLU A 13 4.22 3.28 25.07
N ILE A 14 5.49 3.18 25.50
CA ILE A 14 6.35 4.36 25.68
C ILE A 14 6.63 5.02 24.34
N LEU A 15 6.95 4.25 23.29
CA LEU A 15 7.16 4.80 21.95
C LEU A 15 5.89 5.43 21.39
N ASP A 16 4.75 4.78 21.61
CA ASP A 16 3.44 5.27 21.21
C ASP A 16 3.10 6.60 21.88
N SER A 17 3.36 6.70 23.19
CA SER A 17 3.19 7.94 23.95
C SER A 17 4.06 9.11 23.48
N TRP A 18 5.13 8.83 22.74
CA TRP A 18 5.98 9.85 22.10
C TRP A 18 5.52 10.22 20.68
N GLY A 19 4.38 9.69 20.23
CA GLY A 19 3.79 9.98 18.92
C GLY A 19 4.34 9.10 17.79
N LEU A 20 4.87 7.90 18.08
CA LEU A 20 5.36 7.00 17.04
C LEU A 20 4.24 6.65 16.04
N THR A 21 3.06 6.25 16.52
CA THR A 21 1.96 5.81 15.65
C THR A 21 1.20 6.98 15.03
N ASP A 22 0.89 7.99 15.83
CA ASP A 22 0.08 9.15 15.40
C ASP A 22 0.86 10.14 14.51
N VAL A 23 2.19 10.19 14.63
CA VAL A 23 3.02 11.16 13.89
C VAL A 23 3.99 10.46 12.94
N MET A 24 4.84 9.57 13.46
CA MET A 24 5.95 9.03 12.66
C MET A 24 5.48 8.07 11.57
N LEU A 25 4.54 7.17 11.87
CA LEU A 25 4.00 6.23 10.87
C LEU A 25 3.35 6.94 9.68
N PRO A 26 2.37 7.84 9.85
CA PRO A 26 1.75 8.53 8.72
C PRO A 26 2.75 9.43 7.98
N PHE A 27 3.69 10.06 8.69
CA PHE A 27 4.77 10.83 8.07
C PHE A 27 5.61 9.99 7.13
N LEU A 28 6.14 8.85 7.61
CA LEU A 28 6.98 7.97 6.82
C LEU A 28 6.22 7.40 5.62
N LEU A 29 4.94 7.06 5.81
CA LEU A 29 4.10 6.55 4.73
C LEU A 29 3.93 7.58 3.62
N ILE A 30 3.49 8.79 3.95
CA ILE A 30 3.24 9.85 2.96
C ILE A 30 4.55 10.28 2.31
N PHE A 31 5.60 10.50 3.09
CA PHE A 31 6.93 10.84 2.58
C PHE A 31 7.40 9.81 1.55
N THR A 32 7.33 8.52 1.89
CA THR A 32 7.83 7.44 1.05
C THR A 32 7.02 7.31 -0.24
N ILE A 33 5.69 7.38 -0.17
CA ILE A 33 4.82 7.29 -1.35
C ILE A 33 5.07 8.47 -2.28
N VAL A 34 5.05 9.70 -1.76
CA VAL A 34 5.28 10.90 -2.57
C VAL A 34 6.67 10.87 -3.18
N PHE A 35 7.70 10.49 -2.40
CA PHE A 35 9.07 10.39 -2.90
C PHE A 35 9.19 9.34 -4.01
N ALA A 36 8.59 8.16 -3.82
CA ALA A 36 8.58 7.11 -4.82
C ALA A 36 7.88 7.54 -6.10
N VAL A 37 6.74 8.23 -6.00
CA VAL A 37 5.99 8.74 -7.17
C VAL A 37 6.80 9.79 -7.91
N LEU A 38 7.35 10.80 -7.23
CA LEU A 38 8.20 11.83 -7.86
C LEU A 38 9.43 11.22 -8.54
N GLN A 39 10.05 10.22 -7.90
CA GLN A 39 11.22 9.54 -8.44
C GLN A 39 10.88 8.64 -9.65
N LYS A 40 9.75 7.94 -9.60
CA LYS A 40 9.31 7.04 -10.69
C LYS A 40 8.85 7.82 -11.91
N THR A 41 8.16 8.94 -11.70
CA THR A 41 7.60 9.78 -12.78
C THR A 41 8.63 10.73 -13.38
N ASN A 42 9.74 11.02 -12.69
CA ASN A 42 10.73 12.02 -13.09
C ASN A 42 10.10 13.38 -13.43
N ILE A 43 9.05 13.78 -12.69
CA ILE A 43 8.29 15.01 -12.98
C ILE A 43 9.15 16.28 -12.92
N LEU A 44 10.20 16.29 -12.09
CA LEU A 44 11.15 17.40 -11.98
C LEU A 44 12.35 17.28 -12.92
N GLY A 45 12.36 16.26 -13.79
CA GLY A 45 13.48 15.89 -14.64
C GLY A 45 14.38 14.80 -14.02
N THR A 46 15.28 14.28 -14.85
CA THR A 46 16.18 13.18 -14.47
C THR A 46 17.27 13.66 -13.50
N GLY A 47 17.66 12.79 -12.56
CA GLY A 47 18.74 13.07 -11.60
C GLY A 47 18.41 14.07 -10.48
N ARG A 48 17.15 14.50 -10.34
CA ARG A 48 16.72 15.49 -9.32
C ARG A 48 16.33 14.87 -7.96
N LYS A 49 17.04 13.83 -7.51
CA LYS A 49 16.72 13.09 -6.26
C LYS A 49 16.63 14.00 -5.02
N ASN A 50 17.52 14.99 -4.91
CA ASN A 50 17.54 15.91 -3.78
C ASN A 50 16.27 16.76 -3.71
N TYR A 51 15.78 17.23 -4.86
CA TYR A 51 14.54 18.00 -4.93
C TYR A 51 13.32 17.13 -4.61
N ASN A 52 13.27 15.90 -5.17
CA ASN A 52 12.23 14.94 -4.83
C ASN A 52 12.17 14.71 -3.32
N MET A 53 13.32 14.50 -2.66
CA MET A 53 13.39 14.31 -1.20
C MET A 53 12.83 15.50 -0.43
N VAL A 54 13.28 16.72 -0.74
CA VAL A 54 12.85 17.93 -0.03
C VAL A 54 11.36 18.18 -0.23
N ILE A 55 10.85 18.02 -1.46
CA ILE A 55 9.43 18.23 -1.75
C ILE A 55 8.57 17.18 -1.04
N SER A 56 8.95 15.91 -1.07
CA SER A 56 8.25 14.85 -0.34
C SER A 56 8.25 15.10 1.16
N LEU A 57 9.35 15.61 1.72
CA LEU A 57 9.44 15.96 3.13
C LEU A 57 8.46 17.08 3.48
N VAL A 58 8.45 18.16 2.70
CA VAL A 58 7.53 19.30 2.91
C VAL A 58 6.07 18.85 2.77
N LEU A 59 5.75 18.06 1.75
CA LEU A 59 4.39 17.55 1.55
C LEU A 59 3.95 16.62 2.68
N ALA A 60 4.83 15.74 3.17
CA ALA A 60 4.52 14.88 4.30
C ALA A 60 4.25 15.70 5.57
N LEU A 61 5.07 16.71 5.87
CA LEU A 61 4.85 17.60 7.01
C LEU A 61 3.56 18.41 6.87
N LEU A 62 3.25 18.92 5.67
CA LEU A 62 2.00 19.65 5.41
C LEU A 62 0.74 18.83 5.67
N VAL A 63 0.81 17.50 5.53
CA VAL A 63 -0.33 16.61 5.80
C VAL A 63 -0.36 16.18 7.26
N VAL A 64 0.79 15.85 7.86
CA VAL A 64 0.86 15.30 9.22
C VAL A 64 0.63 16.37 10.29
N ILE A 65 1.17 17.58 10.13
CA ILE A 65 1.00 18.65 11.12
C ILE A 65 -0.49 18.94 11.41
N PRO A 66 -1.35 19.22 10.40
CA PRO A 66 -2.76 19.50 10.68
C PRO A 66 -3.55 18.28 11.19
N HIS A 67 -3.11 17.06 10.87
CA HIS A 67 -3.64 15.82 11.48
C HIS A 67 -3.39 15.80 12.99
N VAL A 68 -2.13 16.01 13.40
CA VAL A 68 -1.72 15.99 14.82
C VAL A 68 -2.33 17.15 15.60
N LEU A 69 -2.47 18.32 14.98
CA LEU A 69 -3.07 19.48 15.63
C LEU A 69 -4.60 19.40 15.74
N GLY A 70 -5.25 18.42 15.09
CA GLY A 70 -6.70 18.25 15.14
C GLY A 70 -7.47 19.45 14.58
N VAL A 71 -6.84 20.27 13.73
CA VAL A 71 -7.44 21.49 13.17
C VAL A 71 -8.34 21.22 11.96
N LEU A 72 -8.33 19.99 11.45
CA LEU A 72 -9.16 19.56 10.34
C LEU A 72 -10.53 19.09 10.84
N PRO A 73 -11.64 19.49 10.19
CA PRO A 73 -12.95 18.96 10.52
C PRO A 73 -12.99 17.44 10.36
N GLU A 74 -13.78 16.78 11.21
CA GLU A 74 -14.00 15.34 11.16
C GLU A 74 -14.37 14.90 9.73
N GLY A 75 -13.69 13.85 9.25
CA GLY A 75 -13.89 13.30 7.91
C GLY A 75 -13.08 13.95 6.77
N ARG A 76 -12.37 15.07 7.01
CA ARG A 76 -11.46 15.69 6.02
C ARG A 76 -9.97 15.43 6.26
N ASP A 77 -9.68 14.59 7.25
CA ASP A 77 -8.31 14.25 7.60
C ASP A 77 -7.74 13.18 6.66
N PRO A 78 -6.69 13.50 5.85
CA PRO A 78 -6.11 12.56 4.91
C PRO A 78 -5.58 11.30 5.58
N VAL A 79 -5.04 11.38 6.80
CA VAL A 79 -4.47 10.23 7.51
C VAL A 79 -5.59 9.26 7.90
N ASN A 80 -6.70 9.78 8.43
CA ASN A 80 -7.85 8.95 8.77
C ASN A 80 -8.48 8.31 7.52
N ILE A 81 -8.56 9.04 6.41
CA ILE A 81 -9.04 8.51 5.14
C ILE A 81 -8.14 7.37 4.66
N ILE A 82 -6.82 7.52 4.72
CA ILE A 82 -5.86 6.48 4.35
C ILE A 82 -6.05 5.25 5.25
N ASN A 83 -6.09 5.42 6.57
CA ASN A 83 -6.25 4.31 7.51
C ASN A 83 -7.55 3.53 7.29
N GLN A 84 -8.66 4.23 7.04
CA GLN A 84 -9.94 3.59 6.71
C GLN A 84 -9.89 2.88 5.35
N SER A 85 -9.19 3.45 4.38
CA SER A 85 -9.06 2.89 3.03
C SER A 85 -8.14 1.67 2.96
N ILE A 86 -7.10 1.59 3.80
CA ILE A 86 -6.14 0.47 3.82
C ILE A 86 -6.87 -0.85 4.04
N LEU A 87 -7.81 -0.91 4.99
CA LEU A 87 -8.56 -2.13 5.27
C LEU A 87 -9.41 -2.56 4.07
N SER A 88 -10.12 -1.62 3.44
CA SER A 88 -10.93 -1.91 2.26
C SER A 88 -10.09 -2.39 1.08
N ILE A 89 -8.93 -1.75 0.82
CA ILE A 89 -8.02 -2.15 -0.25
C ILE A 89 -7.46 -3.56 0.01
N ALA A 90 -7.11 -3.89 1.27
CA ALA A 90 -6.62 -5.21 1.61
C ALA A 90 -7.66 -6.31 1.33
N VAL A 91 -8.92 -6.08 1.70
CA VAL A 91 -10.02 -7.02 1.41
C VAL A 91 -10.20 -7.20 -0.10
N ILE A 92 -10.19 -6.10 -0.87
CA ILE A 92 -10.30 -6.16 -2.33
C ILE A 92 -9.12 -6.92 -2.94
N LEU A 93 -7.90 -6.68 -2.47
CA LEU A 93 -6.71 -7.37 -2.96
C LEU A 93 -6.79 -8.88 -2.71
N VAL A 94 -7.21 -9.28 -1.50
CA VAL A 94 -7.43 -10.70 -1.19
C VAL A 94 -8.52 -11.29 -2.09
N ALA A 95 -9.62 -10.58 -2.34
CA ALA A 95 -10.67 -11.02 -3.26
C ALA A 95 -10.15 -11.19 -4.70
N VAL A 96 -9.35 -10.26 -5.20
CA VAL A 96 -8.71 -10.34 -6.53
C VAL A 96 -7.76 -11.54 -6.60
N VAL A 97 -6.94 -11.76 -5.57
CA VAL A 97 -6.05 -12.92 -5.50
C VAL A 97 -6.85 -14.22 -5.50
N MET A 98 -7.92 -14.33 -4.70
CA MET A 98 -8.79 -15.50 -4.70
C MET A 98 -9.44 -15.74 -6.06
N LEU A 99 -9.90 -14.69 -6.73
CA LEU A 99 -10.44 -14.78 -8.09
C LEU A 99 -9.39 -15.28 -9.08
N LEU A 100 -8.17 -14.74 -9.04
CA LEU A 100 -7.06 -15.19 -9.89
C LEU A 100 -6.68 -16.65 -9.62
N LEU A 101 -6.76 -17.12 -8.38
CA LEU A 101 -6.53 -18.53 -8.03
C LEU A 101 -7.61 -19.44 -8.63
N ILE A 102 -8.88 -19.05 -8.56
CA ILE A 102 -9.98 -19.80 -9.19
C ILE A 102 -9.73 -19.88 -10.70
N ILE A 103 -9.43 -18.75 -11.36
CA ILE A 103 -9.11 -18.74 -12.79
C ILE A 103 -7.88 -19.60 -13.10
N GLY A 104 -6.84 -19.57 -12.26
CA GLY A 104 -5.62 -20.36 -12.46
C GLY A 104 -5.84 -21.86 -12.31
N ILE A 105 -6.62 -22.27 -11.30
CA ILE A 105 -6.92 -23.68 -11.01
C ILE A 105 -7.82 -24.29 -12.11
N PHE A 106 -8.82 -23.54 -12.56
CA PHE A 106 -9.80 -24.04 -13.54
C PHE A 106 -9.47 -23.68 -15.00
N GLY A 107 -8.60 -22.71 -15.24
CA GLY A 107 -8.21 -22.23 -16.57
C GLY A 107 -6.95 -22.91 -17.14
N GLY A 108 -6.31 -23.81 -16.37
CA GLY A 108 -5.20 -24.62 -16.83
C GLY A 108 -5.67 -25.74 -17.77
N GLU A 109 -5.21 -25.66 -19.02
CA GLU A 109 -5.43 -26.61 -20.13
C GLU A 109 -6.68 -26.41 -21.00
N SER A 110 -6.79 -25.23 -21.62
CA SER A 110 -7.47 -25.14 -22.92
C SER A 110 -6.58 -25.74 -24.02
N LYS A 111 -6.50 -27.08 -24.08
CA LYS A 111 -6.18 -27.84 -25.30
C LYS A 111 -7.38 -27.86 -26.28
N TRP A 112 -8.19 -26.81 -26.30
CA TRP A 112 -9.39 -26.72 -27.14
C TRP A 112 -9.04 -26.69 -28.65
N THR A 113 -7.78 -26.48 -29.03
CA THR A 113 -7.37 -26.51 -30.44
C THR A 113 -6.99 -27.91 -30.97
N GLY A 114 -6.86 -28.94 -30.12
CA GLY A 114 -6.42 -30.28 -30.54
C GLY A 114 -7.55 -31.25 -30.92
N ALA A 115 -8.77 -31.05 -30.41
CA ALA A 115 -9.89 -31.96 -30.68
C ALA A 115 -10.57 -31.73 -32.04
N LEU A 116 -10.43 -30.53 -32.62
CA LEU A 116 -11.01 -30.18 -33.92
C LEU A 116 -10.12 -30.58 -35.11
N THR A 117 -8.80 -30.71 -34.91
CA THR A 117 -7.87 -31.14 -35.96
C THR A 117 -7.92 -32.64 -36.24
N GLY A 118 -8.31 -33.46 -35.27
CA GLY A 118 -8.35 -34.91 -35.41
C GLY A 118 -9.38 -35.43 -36.42
N TRP A 119 -10.49 -34.72 -36.62
CA TRP A 119 -11.52 -35.10 -37.60
C TRP A 119 -11.18 -34.67 -39.03
N VAL A 120 -10.42 -33.58 -39.18
CA VAL A 120 -10.01 -33.07 -40.51
C VAL A 120 -8.89 -33.91 -41.11
N THR A 121 -8.00 -34.48 -40.30
CA THR A 121 -6.93 -35.38 -40.77
C THR A 121 -7.38 -36.80 -41.10
N ILE A 122 -8.58 -37.22 -40.70
CA ILE A 122 -9.15 -38.52 -41.08
C ILE A 122 -9.94 -38.43 -42.41
N ALA A 123 -10.30 -37.22 -42.84
CA ALA A 123 -11.09 -36.96 -44.05
C ALA A 123 -10.28 -36.40 -45.24
N ALA A 124 -8.96 -36.25 -45.11
CA ALA A 124 -8.03 -35.81 -46.16
C ALA A 124 -7.03 -36.93 -46.47
#